data_AF-A0A960CUB6-F1
#
_entry.id   AF-A0A960CUB6-F1
#
_cell.length_a   1.000
_cell.length_b   1.000
_cell.length_c   1.000
_cell.angle_alpha   90.00
_cell.angle_beta   90.00
_cell.angle_gamma   90.00
#
_symmetry.space_group_name_H-M   'P 1'
#
loop_
_entity.id
_entity.type
_entity.pdbx_description
1 polymer ?
#
loop_
_entity_poly.entity_id
_entity_poly.type
_entity_poly.pdbx_seq_one_letter_code
_entity_poly.pdbx_strand_id
1 'polypeptide(L)'
;MSTPEQQAGFDQQRDLADPAPAHVRDDAVGQAEAGHTHAAQPEGAQTEATANGESLFGGTDLAGLKARWDDVQAAFVDDPRQCVQKADHLVSDVVERLTSGFAQARTQLEEQWSRGQEASTEELRVALKRYREFFQRLLSV
;
A
#
# COMPACT_ATOMS: atom_id res chain seq x y z
N MET A 1 4.83 -9.66 -53.14
CA MET A 1 3.56 -9.15 -53.70
C MET A 1 2.68 -8.80 -52.50
N SER A 2 2.80 -7.67 -51.80
CA SER A 2 3.05 -6.26 -52.15
C SER A 2 1.90 -5.59 -52.88
N THR A 3 0.98 -4.99 -52.11
CA THR A 3 0.22 -3.77 -52.46
C THR A 3 -0.01 -2.96 -51.15
N PRO A 4 0.04 -1.61 -51.18
CA PRO A 4 0.37 -0.74 -50.04
C PRO A 4 -0.79 0.19 -49.59
N GLU A 5 -0.44 1.15 -48.73
CA GLU A 5 -1.11 2.45 -48.47
C GLU A 5 -2.46 2.49 -47.74
N GLN A 6 -2.44 3.05 -46.51
CA GLN A 6 -2.78 4.47 -46.34
C GLN A 6 -2.36 4.98 -44.96
N GLN A 7 -1.43 5.95 -44.97
CA GLN A 7 -1.14 6.89 -43.90
C GLN A 7 -1.95 8.16 -44.14
N ALA A 8 -2.61 8.68 -43.09
CA ALA A 8 -2.99 10.08 -42.92
C ALA A 8 -3.05 10.30 -41.39
N GLY A 9 -2.25 11.14 -40.75
CA GLY A 9 -1.77 12.44 -41.17
C GLY A 9 -2.78 13.50 -40.72
N PHE A 10 -2.83 13.79 -39.42
CA PHE A 10 -3.50 14.99 -38.89
C PHE A 10 -2.60 15.63 -37.84
N ASP A 11 -1.72 16.48 -38.33
CA ASP A 11 -0.96 17.45 -37.56
C ASP A 11 -1.57 18.84 -37.84
N GLN A 12 -1.64 19.66 -36.79
CA GLN A 12 -1.51 21.12 -36.82
C GLN A 12 -2.63 22.01 -37.40
N GLN A 13 -3.29 22.74 -36.50
CA GLN A 13 -3.61 24.17 -36.68
C GLN A 13 -3.76 24.78 -35.26
N ARG A 14 -2.71 25.33 -34.63
CA ARG A 14 -2.28 26.74 -34.69
C ARG A 14 -3.46 27.72 -34.63
N ASP A 15 -3.70 28.28 -33.45
CA ASP A 15 -4.14 29.67 -33.35
C ASP A 15 -3.35 30.36 -32.24
N LEU A 16 -2.75 31.49 -32.62
CA LEU A 16 -1.77 32.29 -31.92
C LEU A 16 -2.41 33.67 -31.81
N ALA A 17 -2.71 34.15 -30.61
CA ALA A 17 -3.05 35.56 -30.41
C ALA A 17 -2.68 36.03 -29.01
N ASP A 18 -1.46 36.57 -28.92
CA ASP A 18 -1.09 37.61 -27.95
C ASP A 18 -1.73 38.93 -28.39
N PRO A 19 -2.18 39.78 -27.45
CA PRO A 19 -1.51 41.08 -27.36
C PRO A 19 -1.34 41.59 -25.92
N ALA A 20 -0.09 41.84 -25.54
CA ALA A 20 0.30 42.99 -24.69
C ALA A 20 0.33 44.28 -25.58
N PRO A 21 0.54 45.54 -25.07
CA PRO A 21 1.01 45.94 -23.73
C PRO A 21 0.33 47.21 -23.14
N ALA A 22 0.62 47.51 -21.86
CA ALA A 22 0.88 48.89 -21.41
C ALA A 22 1.37 48.91 -19.96
N HIS A 23 2.66 49.19 -19.80
CA HIS A 23 3.25 49.64 -18.54
C HIS A 23 2.92 51.12 -18.31
N VAL A 24 2.42 51.46 -17.11
CA VAL A 24 2.78 52.74 -16.46
C VAL A 24 3.02 52.45 -14.98
N ARG A 25 4.25 52.71 -14.55
CA ARG A 25 4.72 52.74 -13.15
C ARG A 25 4.14 53.96 -12.47
N ASP A 26 3.80 53.84 -11.19
CA ASP A 26 4.22 54.84 -10.20
C ASP A 26 4.48 54.16 -8.86
N ASP A 27 5.67 54.44 -8.33
CA ASP A 27 6.26 53.94 -7.10
C ASP A 27 5.68 54.70 -5.89
N ALA A 28 5.10 54.03 -4.89
CA ALA A 28 5.02 54.58 -3.53
C ALA A 28 4.93 53.48 -2.46
N VAL A 29 5.98 53.43 -1.66
CA VAL A 29 6.24 52.55 -0.51
C VAL A 29 5.19 52.71 0.60
N GLY A 30 4.64 51.59 1.07
CA GLY A 30 3.80 51.50 2.26
C GLY A 30 3.99 50.14 2.95
N GLN A 31 4.94 50.10 3.88
CA GLN A 31 5.26 48.97 4.73
C GLN A 31 4.17 48.78 5.80
N ALA A 32 3.46 47.66 5.79
CA ALA A 32 2.76 47.13 6.97
C ALA A 32 2.54 45.63 6.82
N GLU A 33 3.28 44.88 7.62
CA GLU A 33 3.20 43.43 7.77
C GLU A 33 1.91 43.04 8.50
N ALA A 34 1.13 42.12 7.92
CA ALA A 34 0.24 41.24 8.65
C ALA A 34 0.05 39.97 7.80
N GLY A 35 0.84 38.95 8.13
CA GLY A 35 0.85 37.67 7.43
C GLY A 35 -0.51 36.98 7.45
N HIS A 36 -0.92 36.49 6.29
CA HIS A 36 -1.85 35.37 6.12
C HIS A 36 -1.41 34.59 4.90
N THR A 37 -0.33 33.81 5.06
CA THR A 37 0.01 32.75 4.11
C THR A 37 -0.95 31.59 4.39
N HIS A 38 -2.13 31.61 3.77
CA HIS A 38 -2.91 30.38 3.61
C HIS A 38 -2.27 29.58 2.48
N ALA A 39 -1.16 28.92 2.83
CA ALA A 39 -0.58 27.88 1.98
C ALA A 39 -1.59 26.74 1.93
N ALA A 40 -2.24 26.60 0.77
CA ALA A 40 -2.97 25.39 0.41
C ALA A 40 -1.97 24.24 0.33
N GLN A 41 -1.80 23.53 1.43
CA GLN A 41 -1.09 22.26 1.47
C GLN A 41 -2.14 21.15 1.25
N PRO A 42 -1.94 20.25 0.26
CA PRO A 42 -2.77 19.07 0.15
C PRO A 42 -2.39 18.14 1.30
N GLU A 43 -3.14 18.24 2.40
CA GLU A 43 -3.02 17.31 3.52
C GLU A 43 -3.55 15.94 3.09
N GLY A 44 -2.62 15.11 2.63
CA GLY A 44 -2.53 13.71 3.04
C GLY A 44 -3.76 12.84 2.78
N ALA A 45 -4.02 12.52 1.52
CA ALA A 45 -4.68 11.27 1.13
C ALA A 45 -3.79 10.04 1.41
N GLN A 46 -3.14 10.00 2.58
CA GLN A 46 -2.16 8.98 2.97
C GLN A 46 -2.37 8.59 4.43
N THR A 47 -3.59 8.25 4.82
CA THR A 47 -3.83 7.57 6.11
C THR A 47 -4.82 6.41 5.99
N GLU A 48 -5.44 6.21 4.83
CA GLU A 48 -6.42 5.13 4.64
C GLU A 48 -5.79 3.81 4.13
N ALA A 49 -4.53 3.83 3.67
CA ALA A 49 -3.86 2.62 3.21
C ALA A 49 -3.35 1.72 4.36
N THR A 50 -3.17 2.26 5.56
CA THR A 50 -2.69 1.51 6.74
C THR A 50 -3.82 0.98 7.62
N ALA A 51 -5.05 1.48 7.46
CA ALA A 51 -6.20 1.05 8.26
C ALA A 51 -6.84 -0.26 7.75
N ASN A 52 -6.68 -0.58 6.46
CA ASN A 52 -7.17 -1.84 5.86
C ASN A 52 -6.22 -3.03 6.13
N GLY A 53 -5.06 -2.76 6.71
CA GLY A 53 -4.10 -3.73 7.19
C GLY A 53 -4.31 -4.02 8.67
N GLU A 54 -5.53 -4.40 9.09
CA GLU A 54 -5.66 -5.23 10.30
C GLU A 54 -4.69 -6.39 10.07
N SER A 55 -3.53 -6.31 10.70
CA SER A 55 -2.34 -7.00 10.23
C SER A 55 -2.60 -8.50 10.23
N LEU A 56 -2.04 -9.27 9.28
CA LEU A 56 -2.05 -10.74 9.43
C LEU A 56 -1.42 -11.18 10.75
N PHE A 57 -0.59 -10.31 11.32
CA PHE A 57 -0.03 -10.41 12.65
C PHE A 57 -0.98 -9.99 13.79
N GLY A 58 -2.24 -9.62 13.53
CA GLY A 58 -3.18 -9.13 14.55
C GLY A 58 -3.45 -10.11 15.69
N GLY A 59 -3.15 -11.41 15.49
CA GLY A 59 -3.15 -12.44 16.55
C GLY A 59 -1.75 -12.89 17.01
N THR A 60 -0.68 -12.38 16.40
CA THR A 60 0.71 -12.71 16.76
C THR A 60 1.23 -11.67 17.75
N ASP A 61 1.72 -12.14 18.90
CA ASP A 61 2.42 -11.31 19.88
C ASP A 61 3.76 -10.81 19.31
N LEU A 62 3.71 -9.75 18.50
CA LEU A 62 4.87 -9.14 17.85
C LEU A 62 5.84 -8.55 18.87
N ALA A 63 5.32 -7.98 19.95
CA ALA A 63 6.12 -7.37 21.00
C ALA A 63 7.01 -8.41 21.72
N GLY A 64 6.45 -9.54 22.16
CA GLY A 64 7.24 -10.60 22.79
C GLY A 64 8.06 -11.42 21.80
N LEU A 65 7.70 -11.45 20.51
CA LEU A 65 8.58 -11.99 19.48
C LEU A 65 9.83 -11.10 19.31
N LYS A 66 9.64 -9.78 19.27
CA LYS A 66 10.73 -8.81 19.20
C LYS A 66 11.62 -8.85 20.44
N ALA A 67 11.02 -8.90 21.63
CA ALA A 67 11.78 -9.04 22.87
C ALA A 67 12.65 -10.30 22.89
N ARG A 68 12.09 -11.46 22.50
CA ARG A 68 12.86 -12.71 22.40
C ARG A 68 13.98 -12.63 21.37
N TRP A 69 13.77 -11.94 20.26
CA TRP A 69 14.83 -11.70 19.28
C TRP A 69 15.95 -10.83 19.86
N ASP A 70 15.59 -9.74 20.53
CA ASP A 70 16.56 -8.84 21.16
C ASP A 70 17.39 -9.58 22.24
N ASP A 71 16.77 -10.47 23.03
CA ASP A 71 17.46 -11.33 24.00
C ASP A 71 18.48 -12.29 23.35
N VAL A 72 18.12 -12.88 22.19
CA VAL A 72 19.04 -13.75 21.43
C VAL A 72 20.23 -12.95 20.90
N GLN A 73 20.03 -11.72 20.47
CA GLN A 73 21.12 -10.85 20.03
C GLN A 73 22.05 -10.45 21.19
N ALA A 74 21.48 -10.15 22.35
CA ALA A 74 22.25 -9.79 23.54
C ALA A 74 23.15 -10.95 24.02
N ALA A 75 22.67 -12.20 23.94
CA ALA A 75 23.41 -13.38 24.36
C ALA A 75 24.43 -13.92 23.34
N PHE A 76 24.47 -13.37 22.12
CA PHE A 76 25.31 -13.89 21.02
C PHE A 76 26.81 -13.82 21.32
N VAL A 77 27.24 -12.80 22.07
CA VAL A 77 28.65 -12.60 22.41
C VAL A 77 29.18 -13.72 23.30
N ASP A 78 28.33 -14.29 24.16
CA ASP A 78 28.70 -15.34 25.11
C ASP A 78 28.53 -16.75 24.52
N ASP A 79 27.43 -17.00 23.81
CA ASP A 79 27.13 -18.32 23.23
C ASP A 79 26.58 -18.19 21.79
N PRO A 80 27.46 -18.03 20.78
CA PRO A 80 27.03 -17.79 19.41
C PRO A 80 26.31 -19.00 18.80
N ARG A 81 26.68 -20.24 19.18
CA ARG A 81 26.07 -21.46 18.62
C ARG A 81 24.64 -21.63 19.12
N GLN A 82 24.43 -21.50 20.42
CA GLN A 82 23.10 -21.58 21.01
C GLN A 82 22.20 -20.44 20.53
N CYS A 83 22.75 -19.23 20.36
CA CYS A 83 21.96 -18.10 19.86
C CYS A 83 21.47 -18.31 18.43
N VAL A 84 22.29 -18.86 17.54
CA VAL A 84 21.85 -19.22 16.18
C VAL A 84 20.74 -20.28 16.21
N GLN A 85 20.87 -21.30 17.07
CA GLN A 85 19.82 -22.32 17.23
C GLN A 85 18.50 -21.73 17.77
N LYS A 86 18.57 -20.81 18.74
CA LYS A 86 17.40 -20.11 19.26
C LYS A 86 16.74 -19.20 18.23
N ALA A 87 17.55 -18.50 17.43
CA ALA A 87 17.06 -17.68 16.32
C ALA A 87 16.31 -18.53 15.28
N ASP A 88 16.88 -19.67 14.89
CA ASP A 88 16.26 -20.61 13.95
C ASP A 88 14.90 -21.13 14.44
N HIS A 89 14.82 -21.52 15.72
CA HIS A 89 13.56 -21.92 16.34
C HIS A 89 12.54 -20.78 16.37
N LEU A 90 12.97 -19.57 16.74
CA LEU A 90 12.10 -18.40 16.80
C LEU A 90 11.51 -18.06 15.43
N VAL A 91 12.31 -18.15 14.36
CA VAL A 91 11.85 -17.94 12.99
C VAL A 91 10.89 -19.04 12.56
N SER A 92 11.20 -20.30 12.86
CA SER A 92 10.32 -21.45 12.54
C SER A 92 8.94 -21.29 13.19
N ASP A 93 8.89 -20.93 14.48
CA ASP A 93 7.63 -20.68 15.19
C ASP A 93 6.79 -19.59 14.53
N VAL A 94 7.44 -18.53 14.02
CA VAL A 94 6.75 -17.41 13.36
C VAL A 94 6.17 -17.84 12.03
N VAL A 95 6.96 -18.58 11.23
CA VAL A 95 6.51 -19.12 9.94
C VAL A 95 5.33 -20.06 10.14
N GLU A 96 5.36 -20.92 11.16
CA GLU A 96 4.26 -21.83 11.48
C GLU A 96 2.99 -21.05 11.87
N ARG A 97 3.12 -20.05 12.76
CA ARG A 97 1.98 -19.20 13.18
C ARG A 97 1.37 -18.44 12.01
N LEU A 98 2.21 -17.88 11.14
CA LEU A 98 1.77 -17.20 9.92
C LEU A 98 1.00 -18.17 9.03
N THR A 99 1.60 -19.32 8.72
CA THR A 99 0.98 -20.34 7.86
C THR A 99 -0.37 -20.80 8.41
N SER A 100 -0.47 -21.03 9.72
CA SER A 100 -1.71 -21.41 10.40
C SER A 100 -2.76 -20.31 10.34
N GLY A 101 -2.38 -19.05 10.60
CA GLY A 101 -3.28 -17.90 10.51
C GLY A 101 -3.81 -17.69 9.08
N PHE A 102 -2.95 -17.83 8.08
CA PHE A 102 -3.35 -17.78 6.66
C PHE A 102 -4.29 -18.92 6.27
N ALA A 103 -4.01 -20.14 6.72
CA ALA A 103 -4.85 -21.30 6.45
C ALA A 103 -6.26 -21.10 7.05
N GLN A 104 -6.34 -20.60 8.29
CA GLN A 104 -7.61 -20.29 8.94
C GLN A 104 -8.37 -19.17 8.20
N ALA A 105 -7.69 -18.10 7.80
CA ALA A 105 -8.31 -17.01 7.04
C ALA A 105 -8.84 -17.50 5.68
N ARG A 106 -8.11 -18.38 4.99
CA ARG A 106 -8.58 -19.03 3.77
C ARG A 106 -9.84 -19.84 4.06
N THR A 107 -9.83 -20.74 5.04
CA THR A 107 -10.98 -21.58 5.41
C THR A 107 -12.23 -20.77 5.73
N GLN A 108 -12.09 -19.65 6.45
CA GLN A 108 -13.23 -18.75 6.69
C GLN A 108 -13.80 -18.14 5.42
N LEU A 109 -12.94 -17.84 4.43
CA LEU A 109 -13.40 -17.45 3.11
C LEU A 109 -14.18 -18.64 2.51
N GLU A 110 -13.63 -19.85 2.54
CA GLU A 110 -14.26 -21.08 2.00
C GLU A 110 -15.64 -21.39 2.55
N GLU A 111 -15.80 -21.30 3.85
CA GLU A 111 -17.08 -21.52 4.51
C GLU A 111 -18.14 -20.47 4.15
N GLN A 112 -17.74 -19.25 3.76
CA GLN A 112 -18.68 -18.18 3.41
C GLN A 112 -19.30 -18.38 2.02
N TRP A 113 -18.61 -19.02 1.07
CA TRP A 113 -19.12 -19.24 -0.29
C TRP A 113 -19.46 -20.69 -0.63
N SER A 114 -18.91 -21.68 0.08
CA SER A 114 -19.27 -23.10 -0.07
C SER A 114 -20.71 -23.42 0.36
N ARG A 115 -21.36 -22.53 1.13
CA ARG A 115 -22.72 -22.72 1.66
C ARG A 115 -23.86 -22.51 0.65
N GLY A 116 -23.59 -22.16 -0.61
CA GLY A 116 -24.62 -21.90 -1.62
C GLY A 116 -24.46 -22.75 -2.89
N GLN A 117 -25.35 -23.73 -3.09
CA GLN A 117 -25.40 -24.59 -4.29
C GLN A 117 -25.74 -23.82 -5.58
N GLU A 118 -26.19 -22.56 -5.47
CA GLU A 118 -26.54 -21.67 -6.59
C GLU A 118 -26.07 -20.23 -6.29
N ALA A 119 -24.76 -20.03 -6.13
CA ALA A 119 -24.22 -18.67 -5.98
C ALA A 119 -24.53 -17.84 -7.22
N SER A 120 -25.19 -16.71 -7.03
CA SER A 120 -25.50 -15.76 -8.11
C SER A 120 -24.20 -15.20 -8.71
N THR A 121 -24.20 -14.79 -9.99
CA THR A 121 -23.02 -14.16 -10.63
C THR A 121 -22.47 -12.96 -9.83
N GLU A 122 -23.35 -12.25 -9.12
CA GLU A 122 -22.97 -11.16 -8.25
C GLU A 122 -22.25 -11.62 -6.96
N GLU A 123 -22.66 -12.75 -6.38
CA GLU A 123 -21.98 -13.35 -5.23
C GLU A 123 -20.58 -13.82 -5.61
N LEU A 124 -20.40 -14.36 -6.82
CA LEU A 124 -19.09 -14.72 -7.36
C LEU A 124 -18.18 -13.49 -7.53
N ARG A 125 -18.73 -12.36 -7.98
CA ARG A 125 -17.97 -11.10 -8.08
C ARG A 125 -17.51 -10.62 -6.70
N VAL A 126 -18.38 -10.67 -5.70
CA VAL A 126 -18.04 -10.30 -4.32
C VAL A 126 -16.99 -11.25 -3.74
N ALA A 127 -17.14 -12.56 -3.95
CA ALA A 127 -16.17 -13.55 -3.51
C ALA A 127 -14.78 -13.27 -4.12
N LEU A 128 -14.71 -13.01 -5.43
CA LEU A 128 -13.46 -12.68 -6.11
C LEU A 128 -12.82 -11.39 -5.57
N LYS A 129 -13.62 -10.37 -5.24
CA LYS A 129 -13.12 -9.12 -4.63
C LYS A 129 -12.49 -9.39 -3.26
N ARG A 130 -13.13 -10.19 -2.41
CA ARG A 130 -12.59 -10.57 -1.09
C ARG A 130 -11.31 -11.39 -1.20
N TYR A 131 -11.25 -12.30 -2.19
CA TYR A 131 -10.03 -13.03 -2.51
C TYR A 131 -8.89 -12.11 -2.96
N ARG A 132 -9.19 -11.07 -3.75
CA ARG A 132 -8.19 -10.07 -4.17
C ARG A 132 -7.66 -9.29 -2.96
N GLU A 133 -8.53 -8.86 -2.06
CA GLU A 133 -8.15 -8.16 -0.83
C GLU A 133 -7.30 -9.06 0.08
N PHE A 134 -7.68 -10.33 0.25
CA PHE A 134 -6.89 -11.33 0.98
C PHE A 134 -5.51 -11.53 0.34
N PHE A 135 -5.44 -11.65 -0.98
CA PHE A 135 -4.19 -11.82 -1.72
C PHE A 135 -3.28 -10.59 -1.62
N GLN A 136 -3.84 -9.37 -1.71
CA GLN A 136 -3.09 -8.13 -1.49
C GLN A 136 -2.52 -8.05 -0.07
N ARG A 137 -3.29 -8.48 0.94
CA ARG A 137 -2.84 -8.56 2.32
C ARG A 137 -1.71 -9.58 2.49
N LEU A 138 -1.75 -10.70 1.76
CA LEU A 138 -0.69 -11.72 1.74
C LEU A 138 0.61 -11.20 1.12
N LEU A 139 0.54 -10.31 0.13
CA LEU A 139 1.72 -9.70 -0.52
C LEU A 139 2.29 -8.48 0.21
N SER A 140 1.59 -7.96 1.22
CA SER A 140 1.99 -6.77 1.97
C SER A 140 2.76 -7.08 3.27
N VAL A 141 3.10 -8.35 3.50
CA VAL A 141 3.88 -8.81 4.65
C VAL A 141 5.37 -8.56 4.48
#